data_AF-A0A0N4WTF4-F1
#
_entry.id   AF-A0A0N4WTF4-F1
#
_cell.length_a   1.000
_cell.length_b   1.000
_cell.length_c   1.000
_cell.angle_alpha   90.00
_cell.angle_beta   90.00
_cell.angle_gamma   90.00
#
_symmetry.space_group_name_H-M   'P 1'
#
loop_
_entity.id
_entity.type
_entity.pdbx_description
1 polymer ?
#
loop_
_entity_poly.entity_id
_entity_poly.type
_entity_poly.pdbx_seq_one_letter_code
_entity_poly.pdbx_strand_id
1 'polypeptide(L)'
;MQRAIKENLKERRAAFMDEAAEVGKSIHEARRSFANYKTKMTSLCRPDGTVTASRRAMEKVIQDFYSVSVHSHVNLSTHHIRQDGYIAPSVLPS
;
A
#
# COMPACT_ATOMS: atom_id res chain seq x y z
N MET A 1 8.95 20.72 -17.58
CA MET A 1 9.40 19.77 -16.54
C MET A 1 8.34 19.56 -15.45
N GLN A 2 7.88 20.59 -14.71
CA GLN A 2 6.88 20.42 -13.63
C GLN A 2 5.51 19.84 -14.08
N ARG A 3 5.04 20.15 -15.29
CA ARG A 3 3.74 19.68 -15.81
C ARG A 3 3.69 18.15 -15.96
N ALA A 4 4.75 17.57 -16.54
CA ALA A 4 4.88 16.13 -16.75
C ALA A 4 4.99 15.34 -15.44
N ILE A 5 5.68 15.89 -14.43
CA ILE A 5 5.77 15.28 -13.09
C ILE A 5 4.40 15.26 -12.40
N LYS A 6 3.61 16.34 -12.55
CA LYS A 6 2.27 16.44 -11.97
C LYS A 6 1.26 15.51 -12.65
N GLU A 7 1.33 15.35 -13.96
CA GLU A 7 0.52 14.38 -14.71
C GLU A 7 0.88 12.94 -14.35
N ASN A 8 2.18 12.61 -14.35
CA ASN A 8 2.65 11.29 -13.96
C ASN A 8 2.26 10.91 -12.52
N LEU A 9 2.16 11.87 -11.60
CA LEU A 9 1.75 11.60 -10.22
C LEU A 9 0.27 11.17 -10.11
N LYS A 10 -0.61 11.72 -10.94
CA LYS A 10 -2.04 11.32 -10.96
C LYS A 10 -2.20 9.91 -11.49
N GLU A 11 -1.51 9.60 -12.58
CA GLU A 11 -1.49 8.29 -13.21
C GLU A 11 -0.90 7.23 -12.27
N ARG A 12 0.23 7.52 -11.63
CA ARG A 12 0.83 6.64 -10.60
C ARG A 12 -0.05 6.45 -9.38
N ARG A 13 -0.82 7.47 -8.97
CA ARG A 13 -1.78 7.35 -7.88
C ARG A 13 -2.92 6.40 -8.26
N ALA A 14 -3.44 6.49 -9.48
CA ALA A 14 -4.50 5.60 -9.96
C ALA A 14 -4.01 4.16 -9.99
N ALA A 15 -2.86 3.91 -10.64
CA ALA A 15 -2.24 2.58 -10.68
C ALA A 15 -1.95 2.01 -9.27
N PHE A 16 -1.48 2.85 -8.34
CA PHE A 16 -1.24 2.40 -6.97
C PHE A 16 -2.53 2.01 -6.21
N MET A 17 -3.62 2.75 -6.42
CA MET A 17 -4.90 2.44 -5.79
C MET A 17 -5.53 1.17 -6.39
N ASP A 18 -5.30 0.92 -7.68
CA ASP A 18 -5.71 -0.29 -8.39
C ASP A 18 -4.96 -1.52 -7.85
N GLU A 19 -3.63 -1.45 -7.77
CA GLU A 19 -2.80 -2.48 -7.15
C GLU A 19 -3.18 -2.73 -5.67
N ALA A 20 -3.51 -1.68 -4.93
CA ALA A 20 -3.97 -1.81 -3.56
C ALA A 20 -5.34 -2.53 -3.45
N ALA A 21 -6.23 -2.33 -4.43
CA ALA A 21 -7.51 -3.04 -4.50
C ALA A 21 -7.32 -4.52 -4.80
N GLU A 22 -6.42 -4.87 -5.74
CA GLU A 22 -6.04 -6.25 -6.04
C GLU A 22 -5.44 -6.97 -4.82
N VAL A 23 -4.64 -6.26 -4.02
CA VAL A 23 -4.03 -6.79 -2.78
C VAL A 23 -5.02 -6.84 -1.61
N GLY A 24 -6.27 -6.38 -1.79
CA GLY A 24 -7.30 -6.39 -0.75
C GLY A 24 -7.06 -5.38 0.37
N LYS A 25 -6.29 -4.31 0.11
CA LYS A 25 -6.05 -3.25 1.11
C LYS A 25 -7.28 -2.37 1.25
N SER A 26 -7.55 -1.95 2.48
CA SER A 26 -8.56 -0.92 2.69
C SER A 26 -8.17 0.41 2.01
N ILE A 27 -9.17 1.15 1.53
CA ILE A 27 -8.98 2.49 0.94
C ILE A 27 -8.18 3.40 1.88
N HIS A 28 -8.39 3.27 3.19
CA HIS A 28 -7.68 4.05 4.19
C HIS A 28 -6.19 3.68 4.24
N GLU A 29 -5.85 2.39 4.23
CA GLU A 29 -4.46 1.92 4.26
C GLU A 29 -3.71 2.28 2.98
N ALA A 30 -4.35 2.14 1.82
CA ALA A 30 -3.81 2.57 0.53
C ALA A 30 -3.49 4.08 0.54
N ARG A 31 -4.43 4.92 0.98
CA ARG A 31 -4.20 6.37 1.06
C ARG A 31 -3.04 6.72 2.01
N ARG A 32 -2.93 6.05 3.16
CA ARG A 32 -1.86 6.28 4.14
C ARG A 32 -0.50 5.88 3.58
N SER A 33 -0.40 4.69 2.99
CA SER A 33 0.86 4.20 2.40
C SER A 33 1.32 5.10 1.26
N PHE A 34 0.43 5.50 0.36
CA PHE A 34 0.75 6.44 -0.72
C PHE A 34 1.25 7.79 -0.20
N ALA A 35 0.62 8.34 0.85
CA ALA A 35 1.06 9.58 1.48
C ALA A 35 2.49 9.43 2.06
N ASN A 36 2.78 8.31 2.72
CA ASN A 36 4.12 8.02 3.25
C ASN A 36 5.16 7.90 2.13
N TYR A 37 4.85 7.20 1.04
CA TYR A 37 5.72 7.09 -0.13
C TYR A 37 6.00 8.45 -0.75
N LYS A 38 4.96 9.27 -0.95
CA LYS A 38 5.09 10.63 -1.48
C LYS A 38 6.00 11.49 -0.59
N THR A 39 5.80 11.46 0.73
CA THR A 39 6.65 12.20 1.68
C THR A 39 8.10 11.77 1.60
N LYS A 40 8.38 10.45 1.65
CA LYS A 40 9.74 9.92 1.51
C LYS A 40 10.37 10.29 0.17
N MET A 41 9.60 10.24 -0.92
CA MET A 41 10.10 10.64 -2.24
C MET A 41 10.42 12.13 -2.32
N THR A 42 9.56 12.99 -1.78
CA THR A 42 9.82 14.43 -1.75
C THR A 42 10.99 14.79 -0.84
N SER A 43 11.29 14.04 0.22
CA SER A 43 12.48 14.28 1.03
C SER A 43 13.79 13.92 0.34
N LEU A 44 13.75 13.02 -0.67
CA LEU A 44 14.92 12.62 -1.44
C LEU A 44 15.15 13.50 -2.69
N CYS A 45 14.16 14.30 -3.06
CA CYS A 45 14.19 15.20 -4.21
C CYS A 45 14.26 16.66 -3.77
N ARG A 46 15.06 17.46 -4.47
CA ARG A 46 15.07 18.91 -4.30
C ARG A 46 13.80 19.55 -4.91
N PRO A 47 13.44 20.77 -4.48
CA PRO A 47 12.28 21.50 -5.01
C PRO A 47 12.35 21.76 -6.53
N ASP A 48 13.55 21.78 -7.10
CA ASP A 48 13.83 21.90 -8.54
C ASP A 48 13.60 20.59 -9.32
N GLY A 49 13.30 19.49 -8.63
CA GLY A 49 13.09 18.16 -9.21
C GLY A 49 14.37 17.33 -9.34
N THR A 50 15.52 17.84 -8.91
CA THR A 50 16.77 17.09 -8.91
C THR A 50 16.77 16.07 -7.77
N VAL A 51 16.94 14.79 -8.09
CA VAL A 51 17.06 13.77 -7.05
C VAL A 51 18.44 13.87 -6.40
N THR A 52 18.49 14.26 -5.14
CA THR A 52 19.72 14.37 -4.36
C THR A 52 20.21 13.03 -3.79
N ALA A 53 19.34 12.03 -3.79
CA ALA A 53 19.63 10.72 -3.23
C ALA A 53 20.30 9.80 -4.25
N SER A 54 21.20 8.94 -3.79
CA SER A 54 21.78 7.90 -4.64
C SER A 54 20.71 6.94 -5.14
N ARG A 55 20.97 6.28 -6.28
CA ARG A 55 20.09 5.23 -6.84
C ARG A 55 19.68 4.19 -5.79
N ARG A 56 20.64 3.73 -4.97
CA ARG A 56 20.39 2.77 -3.88
C ARG A 56 19.40 3.28 -2.84
N ALA A 57 19.48 4.57 -2.49
CA ALA A 57 18.56 5.16 -1.52
C ALA A 57 17.13 5.24 -2.08
N MET A 58 16.98 5.52 -3.38
CA MET A 58 15.68 5.47 -4.05
C MET A 58 15.11 4.04 -4.11
N GLU A 59 15.93 3.08 -4.54
CA GLU A 59 15.54 1.65 -4.61
C GLU A 59 15.07 1.14 -3.25
N LYS A 60 15.74 1.54 -2.16
CA LYS A 60 15.34 1.17 -0.80
C LYS A 60 13.98 1.76 -0.40
N VAL A 61 13.68 3.02 -0.74
CA VAL A 61 12.37 3.61 -0.46
C VAL A 61 11.25 2.90 -1.22
N ILE A 62 11.52 2.48 -2.46
CA ILE A 62 10.59 1.67 -3.24
C ILE A 62 10.42 0.28 -2.60
N GLN A 63 11.50 -0.38 -2.21
CA GLN A 63 11.45 -1.70 -1.60
C GLN A 63 10.75 -1.72 -0.23
N ASP A 64 11.02 -0.74 0.63
CA ASP A 64 10.33 -0.57 1.92
C ASP A 64 8.82 -0.39 1.71
N PHE A 65 8.42 0.35 0.68
CA PHE A 65 7.02 0.59 0.35
C PHE A 65 6.29 -0.68 -0.11
N TYR A 66 6.93 -1.48 -0.95
CA TYR A 66 6.41 -2.80 -1.33
C TYR A 66 6.44 -3.80 -0.17
N SER A 67 7.40 -3.70 0.75
CA SER A 67 7.48 -4.59 1.93
C SER A 67 6.33 -4.36 2.91
N VAL A 68 5.98 -3.09 3.20
CA VAL A 68 4.79 -2.76 3.99
C VAL A 68 3.51 -3.26 3.31
N SER A 69 3.49 -3.24 1.97
CA SER A 69 2.37 -3.71 1.16
C SER A 69 2.16 -5.22 1.22
N VAL A 70 3.24 -6.00 1.25
CA VAL A 70 3.19 -7.47 1.34
C VAL A 70 3.00 -7.93 2.79
N HIS A 71 3.56 -7.20 3.77
CA HIS A 71 3.44 -7.55 5.19
C HIS A 71 2.00 -7.47 5.72
N SER A 72 1.17 -6.52 5.23
CA SER A 72 -0.25 -6.47 5.63
C SER A 72 -1.11 -7.57 5.01
N HIS A 73 -0.76 -8.08 3.83
CA HIS A 73 -1.44 -9.22 3.20
C HIS A 73 -1.26 -10.52 4.01
N VAL A 74 -0.07 -10.75 4.59
CA VAL A 74 0.23 -11.95 5.39
C VAL A 74 -0.57 -11.98 6.70
N ASN A 75 -0.84 -10.81 7.32
CA ASN A 75 -1.63 -10.71 8.56
C ASN A 75 -3.16 -10.83 8.32
N LEU A 76 -3.66 -10.41 7.15
CA LEU A 76 -5.09 -10.55 6.80
C LEU A 76 -5.45 -11.99 6.41
N SER A 77 -4.56 -12.68 5.71
CA SER A 77 -4.72 -14.10 5.34
C SER A 77 -4.90 -15.02 6.57
N THR A 78 -4.26 -14.70 7.69
CA THR A 78 -4.36 -15.50 8.92
C THR A 78 -5.69 -15.35 9.67
N HIS A 79 -6.52 -14.33 9.36
CA HIS A 79 -7.81 -14.14 10.03
C HIS A 79 -9.00 -14.78 9.30
N HIS A 80 -8.85 -15.18 8.03
CA HIS A 80 -9.92 -15.83 7.25
C HIS A 80 -9.98 -17.37 7.40
N ILE A 81 -8.95 -18.02 7.94
CA ILE A 81 -8.91 -19.50 8.06
C ILE A 81 -9.71 -20.04 9.27
N ARG A 82 -10.24 -19.18 10.15
CA ARG A 82 -10.88 -19.61 11.41
C ARG A 82 -12.30 -19.10 11.65
N GLN A 83 -13.13 -18.99 10.60
CA GLN A 83 -14.55 -18.62 10.77
C GLN A 83 -15.57 -19.58 10.14
N ASP A 84 -15.17 -20.75 9.63
CA ASP A 84 -16.12 -21.79 9.19
C ASP A 84 -16.41 -22.80 10.31
N GLY A 85 -16.95 -22.29 11.42
CA GLY A 85 -17.35 -23.08 12.57
C GLY A 85 -18.73 -22.66 13.03
N TYR A 86 -19.73 -22.75 12.15
CA TYR A 86 -21.13 -22.63 12.53
C TYR A 86 -21.50 -23.83 13.42
N ILE A 87 -21.26 -23.71 14.73
CA ILE A 87 -21.82 -24.65 15.72
C ILE A 87 -23.26 -24.21 15.95
N ALA A 88 -24.19 -24.83 15.24
CA ALA A 88 -25.61 -24.77 15.58
C ALA A 88 -25.79 -25.29 17.02
N PRO A 89 -26.43 -24.54 17.94
CA PRO A 89 -26.77 -25.08 19.24
C PRO A 89 -27.81 -26.19 19.04
N SER A 90 -27.44 -27.43 19.39
CA SER A 90 -28.34 -28.58 19.37
C SER A 90 -29.42 -28.39 20.45
N VAL A 91 -30.56 -27.82 20.08
CA VAL A 91 -31.75 -27.82 20.94
C VAL A 91 -32.47 -29.14 20.70
N LEU A 92 -32.44 -30.04 21.69
CA LEU A 92 -33.29 -31.24 21.70
C LEU A 92 -34.69 -30.87 22.18
N PRO A 93 -35.78 -31.21 21.47
CA PRO A 93 -37.12 -31.09 22.01
C PRO A 93 -37.38 -32.23 23.02
N SER A 94 -38.13 -31.92 24.08
CA SER A 94 -38.66 -32.88 25.07
C SER A 94 -39.87 -33.64 24.55
#